data_AF-K6UMV1-F1
#
_entry.id   AF-K6UMV1-F1
#
_cell.length_a   1.000
_cell.length_b   1.000
_cell.length_c   1.000
_cell.angle_alpha   90.00
_cell.angle_beta   90.00
_cell.angle_gamma   90.00
#
_symmetry.space_group_name_H-M   'P 1'
#
loop_
_entity.id
_entity.type
_entity.pdbx_description
1 polymer ?
#
loop_
_entity_poly.entity_id
_entity_poly.type
_entity_poly.pdbx_seq_one_letter_code
_entity_poly.pdbx_strand_id
1 'polypeptide(L)'
;MENEKHENMLLAIARDFQSIDNLIETFLSFLEHKTDYFHVMLNEDDIGTLAKKYDGTVGKDILNNNKCGFKAHSREQNLMKSFRKHQLNYIMKKQPYLIESEDMRNKYLPSCDELKKLNTSKFCEVKNKQNDMQKKVETGATPFSVTASETHISTWNGGQTEKYLWNQALNEINIEMPLHTEIKTSEINVQITNKSIKVYHKNELKLEGTFYEEVNKQECMWNIEDKKKLIIFLEKKRENWWPCVIMGDPEIDTSKIESKKNLTDFDEKTQGEIRKFLHQQKM
;
A
#
# COMPACT_ATOMS: atom_id res chain seq x y z
N MET A 1 1.00 -15.69 -10.23
CA MET A 1 1.61 -15.86 -11.57
C MET A 1 3.00 -15.25 -11.70
N GLU A 2 3.21 -13.93 -11.85
CA GLU A 2 4.58 -13.45 -12.15
C GLU A 2 5.55 -13.56 -10.97
N ASN A 3 5.18 -13.09 -9.77
CA ASN A 3 6.00 -13.31 -8.55
C ASN A 3 6.17 -14.79 -8.20
N GLU A 4 5.13 -15.59 -8.44
CA GLU A 4 5.10 -17.04 -8.16
C GLU A 4 6.18 -17.82 -8.94
N LYS A 5 6.56 -17.36 -10.15
CA LYS A 5 7.72 -17.89 -10.89
C LYS A 5 9.03 -17.63 -10.12
N HIS A 6 9.21 -16.42 -9.60
CA HIS A 6 10.41 -16.02 -8.85
C HIS A 6 10.45 -16.67 -7.47
N GLU A 7 9.32 -16.80 -6.78
CA GLU A 7 9.18 -17.55 -5.53
C GLU A 7 9.54 -19.03 -5.71
N ASN A 8 9.10 -19.68 -6.80
CA ASN A 8 9.49 -21.06 -7.10
C ASN A 8 10.98 -21.19 -7.43
N MET A 9 11.59 -20.21 -8.09
CA MET A 9 13.05 -20.20 -8.35
C MET A 9 13.85 -20.00 -7.05
N LEU A 10 13.43 -19.08 -6.18
CA LEU A 10 14.04 -18.88 -4.86
C LEU A 10 13.85 -20.12 -3.97
N LEU A 11 12.70 -20.78 -4.01
CA LEU A 11 12.43 -22.04 -3.30
C LEU A 11 13.26 -23.21 -3.84
N ALA A 12 13.56 -23.24 -5.15
CA ALA A 12 14.49 -24.21 -5.71
C ALA A 12 15.91 -24.01 -5.16
N ILE A 13 16.43 -22.77 -5.26
CA ILE A 13 17.76 -22.41 -4.73
C ILE A 13 17.84 -22.69 -3.22
N ALA A 14 16.79 -22.36 -2.45
CA ALA A 14 16.77 -22.54 -1.00
C ALA A 14 16.86 -24.02 -0.54
N ARG A 15 16.56 -24.99 -1.41
CA ARG A 15 16.69 -26.43 -1.09
C ARG A 15 18.14 -26.92 -1.08
N ASP A 16 19.04 -26.20 -1.75
CA ASP A 16 20.47 -26.54 -1.81
C ASP A 16 21.23 -26.07 -0.54
N PHE A 17 20.59 -25.30 0.34
CA PHE A 17 21.19 -24.77 1.57
C PHE A 17 20.67 -25.47 2.83
N GLN A 18 21.59 -25.73 3.77
CA GLN A 18 21.28 -26.35 5.06
C GLN A 18 20.56 -25.42 6.05
N SER A 19 20.67 -24.10 5.85
CA SER A 19 20.04 -23.06 6.66
C SER A 19 19.65 -21.86 5.81
N ILE A 20 18.69 -21.07 6.30
CA ILE A 20 18.32 -19.79 5.68
C ILE A 20 19.47 -18.78 5.76
N ASP A 21 20.28 -18.84 6.81
CA ASP A 21 21.41 -17.96 7.04
C ASP A 21 22.52 -18.18 5.98
N ASN A 22 22.79 -19.44 5.61
CA ASN A 22 23.75 -19.75 4.55
C ASN A 22 23.28 -19.27 3.17
N LEU A 23 21.97 -19.29 2.89
CA LEU A 23 21.39 -18.72 1.67
C LEU A 23 21.53 -17.20 1.66
N ILE A 24 21.24 -16.53 2.79
CA ILE A 24 21.40 -15.08 2.93
C ILE A 24 22.86 -14.68 2.76
N GLU A 25 23.79 -15.37 3.43
CA GLU A 25 25.23 -15.10 3.34
C GLU A 25 25.76 -15.29 1.91
N THR A 26 25.28 -16.31 1.20
CA THR A 26 25.63 -16.54 -0.22
C THR A 26 25.05 -15.45 -1.14
N PHE A 27 23.86 -14.93 -0.82
CA PHE A 27 23.27 -13.81 -1.55
C PHE A 27 24.00 -12.49 -1.28
N LEU A 28 24.41 -12.23 -0.03
CA LEU A 28 25.24 -11.07 0.32
C LEU A 28 26.62 -11.15 -0.34
N SER A 29 27.25 -12.33 -0.30
CA SER A 29 28.50 -12.64 -1.03
C SER A 29 28.36 -12.41 -2.54
N PHE A 30 27.22 -12.77 -3.15
CA PHE A 30 26.93 -12.45 -4.55
C PHE A 30 26.86 -10.93 -4.79
N LEU A 31 26.16 -10.19 -3.93
CA LEU A 31 26.06 -8.74 -4.04
C LEU A 31 27.44 -8.07 -3.90
N GLU A 32 28.29 -8.53 -2.99
CA GLU A 32 29.69 -8.08 -2.84
C GLU A 32 30.53 -8.35 -4.09
N HIS A 33 30.51 -9.58 -4.61
CA HIS A 33 31.43 -10.01 -5.65
C HIS A 33 30.95 -9.79 -7.09
N LYS A 34 29.70 -9.35 -7.29
CA LYS A 34 29.06 -9.20 -8.62
C LYS A 34 28.27 -7.91 -8.82
N THR A 35 28.14 -7.04 -7.81
CA THR A 35 27.39 -5.78 -7.93
C THR A 35 28.10 -4.62 -7.23
N ASP A 36 27.58 -3.42 -7.44
CA ASP A 36 27.95 -2.19 -6.75
C ASP A 36 27.19 -1.97 -5.42
N TYR A 37 26.42 -2.95 -4.95
CA TYR A 37 25.44 -2.79 -3.86
C TYR A 37 26.03 -2.23 -2.56
N PHE A 38 27.27 -2.59 -2.23
CA PHE A 38 27.98 -2.12 -1.04
C PHE A 38 28.93 -0.94 -1.30
N HIS A 39 29.02 -0.43 -2.53
CA HIS A 39 29.85 0.74 -2.84
C HIS A 39 29.24 2.00 -2.21
N VAL A 40 30.04 2.71 -1.42
CA VAL A 40 29.61 3.91 -0.69
C VAL A 40 30.04 5.16 -1.46
N MET A 41 29.06 5.90 -1.97
CA MET A 41 29.29 7.18 -2.63
C MET A 41 29.73 8.26 -1.62
N LEU A 42 30.80 8.94 -1.96
CA LEU A 42 31.39 10.10 -1.30
C LEU A 42 30.88 11.42 -1.92
N ASN A 43 31.12 12.54 -1.23
CA ASN A 43 30.81 13.88 -1.75
C ASN A 43 31.96 14.39 -2.65
N GLU A 44 31.68 15.34 -3.54
CA GLU A 44 32.66 15.86 -4.51
C GLU A 44 33.87 16.52 -3.83
N ASP A 45 33.66 17.22 -2.71
CA ASP A 45 34.74 17.82 -1.89
C ASP A 45 35.66 16.75 -1.26
N ASP A 46 35.08 15.64 -0.78
CA ASP A 46 35.81 14.52 -0.21
C ASP A 46 36.64 13.81 -1.29
N ILE A 47 36.05 13.56 -2.47
CA ILE A 47 36.71 12.97 -3.64
C ILE A 47 37.89 13.85 -4.06
N GLY A 48 37.68 15.16 -4.21
CA GLY A 48 38.71 16.13 -4.57
C GLY A 48 39.82 16.29 -3.53
N THR A 49 39.59 15.87 -2.29
CA THR A 49 40.57 15.84 -1.20
C THR A 49 41.34 14.51 -1.17
N LEU A 50 40.62 13.39 -1.30
CA LEU A 50 41.19 12.04 -1.27
C LEU A 50 42.02 11.73 -2.52
N ALA A 51 41.59 12.16 -3.71
CA ALA A 51 42.35 12.00 -4.96
C ALA A 51 43.64 12.83 -5.03
N LYS A 52 43.86 13.78 -4.10
CA LYS A 52 45.14 14.48 -3.90
C LYS A 52 46.03 13.80 -2.85
N LYS A 53 45.47 12.93 -2.03
CA LYS A 53 46.13 12.20 -0.93
C LYS A 53 46.59 10.80 -1.34
N TYR A 54 45.86 10.16 -2.26
CA TYR A 54 46.14 8.81 -2.76
C TYR A 54 46.40 8.85 -4.26
N ASP A 55 47.45 8.17 -4.70
CA ASP A 55 47.93 8.14 -6.08
C ASP A 55 47.70 6.77 -6.75
N GLY A 56 48.45 6.47 -7.81
CA GLY A 56 48.44 5.16 -8.47
C GLY A 56 47.07 4.74 -9.06
N THR A 57 46.61 3.54 -8.70
CA THR A 57 45.26 3.04 -9.01
C THR A 57 44.22 3.65 -8.08
N VAL A 58 44.48 3.69 -6.77
CA VAL A 58 43.54 4.15 -5.73
C VAL A 58 43.03 5.56 -6.02
N GLY A 59 43.91 6.49 -6.41
CA GLY A 59 43.50 7.85 -6.82
C GLY A 59 42.59 7.89 -8.05
N LYS A 60 42.76 6.95 -9.00
CA LYS A 60 41.88 6.82 -10.17
C LYS A 60 40.55 6.18 -9.81
N ASP A 61 40.55 5.19 -8.92
CA ASP A 61 39.33 4.53 -8.45
C ASP A 61 38.42 5.51 -7.69
N ILE A 62 39.00 6.34 -6.82
CA ILE A 62 38.30 7.43 -6.11
C ILE A 62 37.60 8.40 -7.09
N LEU A 63 38.25 8.75 -8.20
CA LEU A 63 37.71 9.68 -9.19
C LEU A 63 36.66 9.07 -10.12
N ASN A 64 36.78 7.78 -10.46
CA ASN A 64 35.95 7.15 -11.50
C ASN A 64 34.76 6.37 -10.94
N ASN A 65 34.91 5.74 -9.78
CA ASN A 65 33.97 4.71 -9.32
C ASN A 65 32.77 5.30 -8.55
N ASN A 66 32.82 6.57 -8.13
CA ASN A 66 31.73 7.27 -7.41
C ASN A 66 30.46 7.56 -8.25
N LYS A 67 30.25 6.81 -9.34
CA LYS A 67 29.07 6.85 -10.21
C LYS A 67 28.13 5.66 -9.99
N CYS A 68 28.56 4.67 -9.20
CA CYS A 68 27.78 3.49 -8.83
C CYS A 68 27.55 3.44 -7.30
N GLY A 69 26.75 2.47 -6.84
CA GLY A 69 26.46 2.27 -5.42
C GLY A 69 25.49 3.28 -4.83
N PHE A 70 25.65 3.56 -3.54
CA PHE A 70 24.69 4.34 -2.75
C PHE A 70 25.38 5.35 -1.82
N LYS A 71 24.71 6.49 -1.56
CA LYS A 71 25.11 7.42 -0.50
C LYS A 71 25.19 6.70 0.85
N ALA A 72 26.18 7.07 1.67
CA ALA A 72 26.41 6.50 3.00
C ALA A 72 25.12 6.37 3.84
N HIS A 73 24.98 5.25 4.55
CA HIS A 73 23.82 4.84 5.36
C HIS A 73 22.51 4.59 4.59
N SER A 74 22.30 5.18 3.41
CA SER A 74 21.05 5.05 2.64
C SER A 74 20.72 3.60 2.27
N ARG A 75 21.72 2.80 1.85
CA ARG A 75 21.51 1.40 1.46
C ARG A 75 21.06 0.53 2.63
N GLU A 76 21.69 0.70 3.79
CA GLU A 76 21.38 0.02 5.04
C GLU A 76 19.98 0.40 5.54
N GLN A 77 19.67 1.70 5.62
CA GLN A 77 18.35 2.20 6.00
C GLN A 77 17.23 1.65 5.10
N ASN A 78 17.44 1.61 3.77
CA ASN A 78 16.47 1.04 2.84
C ASN A 78 16.33 -0.49 2.94
N LEU A 79 17.41 -1.21 3.26
CA LEU A 79 17.35 -2.66 3.53
C LEU A 79 16.56 -2.93 4.83
N MET A 80 16.89 -2.21 5.91
CA MET A 80 16.20 -2.34 7.20
C MET A 80 14.72 -1.95 7.11
N LYS A 81 14.38 -0.88 6.38
CA LYS A 81 12.98 -0.49 6.11
C LYS A 81 12.21 -1.58 5.37
N SER A 82 12.83 -2.22 4.37
CA SER A 82 12.23 -3.36 3.66
C SER A 82 12.00 -4.54 4.59
N PHE A 83 13.02 -4.94 5.37
CA PHE A 83 12.92 -5.99 6.37
C PHE A 83 11.79 -5.73 7.36
N ARG A 84 11.69 -4.51 7.92
CA ARG A 84 10.60 -4.12 8.84
C ARG A 84 9.22 -4.18 8.20
N LYS A 85 9.06 -3.74 6.95
CA LYS A 85 7.79 -3.87 6.20
C LYS A 85 7.36 -5.34 6.08
N HIS A 86 8.25 -6.23 5.66
CA HIS A 86 7.93 -7.65 5.49
C HIS A 86 7.71 -8.38 6.82
N GLN A 87 8.51 -8.07 7.85
CA GLN A 87 8.34 -8.58 9.22
C GLN A 87 6.98 -8.19 9.79
N LEU A 88 6.59 -6.91 9.68
CA LEU A 88 5.31 -6.41 10.19
C LEU A 88 4.12 -7.06 9.46
N ASN A 89 4.19 -7.17 8.13
CA ASN A 89 3.15 -7.84 7.32
C ASN A 89 2.98 -9.32 7.70
N TYR A 90 4.07 -10.03 8.00
CA TYR A 90 4.00 -11.42 8.49
C TYR A 90 3.32 -11.48 9.87
N ILE A 91 3.74 -10.64 10.81
CA ILE A 91 3.18 -10.60 12.17
C ILE A 91 1.69 -10.26 12.11
N MET A 92 1.26 -9.27 11.32
CA MET A 92 -0.17 -8.96 11.13
C MET A 92 -0.98 -10.15 10.60
N LYS A 93 -0.41 -10.95 9.68
CA LYS A 93 -1.10 -12.08 9.02
C LYS A 93 -1.06 -13.40 9.81
N LYS A 94 -0.11 -13.57 10.74
CA LYS A 94 0.17 -14.85 11.42
C LYS A 94 0.29 -14.77 12.95
N GLN A 95 0.58 -13.60 13.50
CA GLN A 95 0.83 -13.38 14.92
C GLN A 95 0.24 -12.05 15.45
N PRO A 96 -1.02 -11.70 15.13
CA PRO A 96 -1.58 -10.37 15.41
C PRO A 96 -1.59 -10.02 16.91
N TYR A 97 -1.64 -11.03 17.78
CA TYR A 97 -1.53 -10.91 19.24
C TYR A 97 -0.24 -10.20 19.71
N LEU A 98 0.85 -10.21 18.93
CA LEU A 98 2.08 -9.45 19.21
C LEU A 98 1.93 -7.94 18.99
N ILE A 99 0.92 -7.53 18.22
CA ILE A 99 0.62 -6.12 17.93
C ILE A 99 -0.55 -5.64 18.82
N GLU A 100 -1.56 -6.47 19.03
CA GLU A 100 -2.76 -6.14 19.82
C GLU A 100 -2.42 -5.76 21.27
N SER A 101 -1.69 -6.64 21.98
CA SER A 101 -1.22 -6.38 23.35
C SER A 101 -0.09 -5.35 23.35
N GLU A 102 -0.24 -4.30 24.17
CA GLU A 102 0.77 -3.26 24.35
C GLU A 102 2.05 -3.81 24.99
N ASP A 103 1.91 -4.69 26.00
CA ASP A 103 3.04 -5.32 26.69
C ASP A 103 3.84 -6.22 25.74
N MET A 104 3.16 -7.04 24.91
CA MET A 104 3.82 -7.89 23.93
C MET A 104 4.48 -7.06 22.82
N ARG A 105 3.81 -6.01 22.35
CA ARG A 105 4.35 -5.06 21.36
C ARG A 105 5.64 -4.42 21.89
N ASN A 106 5.60 -3.83 23.08
CA ASN A 106 6.74 -3.12 23.68
C ASN A 106 7.89 -4.05 24.12
N LYS A 107 7.59 -5.31 24.43
CA LYS A 107 8.59 -6.32 24.85
C LYS A 107 9.29 -7.03 23.69
N TYR A 108 8.62 -7.23 22.55
CA TYR A 108 9.13 -8.06 21.45
C TYR A 108 9.32 -7.34 20.11
N LEU A 109 8.71 -6.17 19.88
CA LEU A 109 8.86 -5.40 18.64
C LEU A 109 9.67 -4.12 18.89
N PRO A 110 10.86 -3.93 18.28
CA PRO A 110 11.68 -2.74 18.54
C PRO A 110 11.04 -1.48 17.96
N SER A 111 10.96 -0.41 18.76
CA SER A 111 10.42 0.90 18.39
C SER A 111 11.05 1.47 17.10
N CYS A 112 10.32 1.33 15.99
CA CYS A 112 10.60 1.95 14.69
C CYS A 112 9.39 2.74 14.20
N ASP A 113 9.57 3.60 13.21
CA ASP A 113 8.55 4.58 12.85
C ASP A 113 7.31 3.94 12.19
N GLU A 114 7.46 2.77 11.56
CA GLU A 114 6.37 1.91 11.11
C GLU A 114 5.45 1.47 12.29
N LEU A 115 6.03 1.24 13.47
CA LEU A 115 5.31 0.90 14.69
C LEU A 115 4.82 2.13 15.45
N LYS A 116 5.49 3.28 15.31
CA LYS A 116 4.97 4.57 15.84
C LYS A 116 3.73 5.02 15.08
N LYS A 117 3.68 4.83 13.75
CA LYS A 117 2.44 4.98 12.95
C LYS A 117 1.28 4.11 13.47
N LEU A 118 1.58 2.99 14.13
CA LEU A 118 0.60 2.11 14.81
C LEU A 118 0.36 2.45 16.31
N ASN A 119 1.09 3.41 16.90
CA ASN A 119 0.92 3.88 18.29
C ASN A 119 0.24 5.26 18.38
N THR A 120 0.52 6.20 17.47
CA THR A 120 -0.08 7.55 17.51
C THR A 120 -1.61 7.52 17.41
N SER A 121 -2.19 6.43 16.90
CA SER A 121 -3.63 6.14 16.83
C SER A 121 -4.26 5.55 18.10
N LYS A 122 -3.54 5.53 19.24
CA LYS A 122 -4.03 5.06 20.55
C LYS A 122 -4.25 6.15 21.61
N PHE A 123 -3.51 7.26 21.60
CA PHE A 123 -3.51 8.22 22.73
C PHE A 123 -4.44 9.43 22.54
N CYS A 124 -5.73 9.24 22.84
CA CYS A 124 -6.66 10.28 23.31
C CYS A 124 -7.80 9.59 24.08
N GLU A 125 -7.86 9.81 25.39
CA GLU A 125 -8.83 9.12 26.26
C GLU A 125 -10.25 9.67 26.14
N VAL A 126 -11.21 8.77 26.33
CA VAL A 126 -12.64 9.05 26.16
C VAL A 126 -13.17 9.97 27.26
N LYS A 127 -13.82 11.08 26.87
CA LYS A 127 -14.85 11.72 27.69
C LYS A 127 -16.19 11.67 26.96
N ASN A 128 -17.05 10.78 27.45
CA ASN A 128 -18.39 10.55 26.92
C ASN A 128 -19.22 11.83 26.81
N LYS A 129 -20.00 11.94 25.72
CA LYS A 129 -21.38 12.45 25.76
C LYS A 129 -22.18 11.79 24.64
N GLN A 130 -23.30 11.18 25.01
CA GLN A 130 -24.32 10.73 24.07
C GLN A 130 -25.13 11.95 23.59
N ASN A 131 -25.69 11.89 22.37
CA ASN A 131 -27.13 12.02 22.13
C ASN A 131 -27.49 12.00 20.62
N ASP A 132 -28.20 10.94 20.23
CA ASP A 132 -29.44 10.89 19.44
C ASP A 132 -29.76 11.75 18.18
N MET A 133 -30.36 11.02 17.22
CA MET A 133 -31.56 11.33 16.40
C MET A 133 -31.51 12.15 15.06
N GLN A 134 -31.64 11.37 13.97
CA GLN A 134 -32.75 11.39 12.97
C GLN A 134 -32.83 12.41 11.80
N LYS A 135 -32.57 11.88 10.59
CA LYS A 135 -33.42 11.83 9.37
C LYS A 135 -34.29 13.03 8.91
N LYS A 136 -33.98 13.53 7.70
CA LYS A 136 -34.86 13.72 6.50
C LYS A 136 -33.98 14.22 5.31
N VAL A 137 -34.05 13.81 4.03
CA VAL A 137 -35.13 13.34 3.11
C VAL A 137 -36.08 14.48 2.72
N GLU A 138 -36.26 14.93 1.46
CA GLU A 138 -35.81 14.52 0.09
C GLU A 138 -35.54 15.83 -0.73
N THR A 139 -35.24 15.96 -2.04
CA THR A 139 -35.22 15.14 -3.30
C THR A 139 -34.18 15.79 -4.27
N GLY A 140 -33.85 15.34 -5.50
CA GLY A 140 -34.22 14.13 -6.27
C GLY A 140 -33.71 14.14 -7.73
N ALA A 141 -32.99 13.09 -8.14
CA ALA A 141 -32.66 12.70 -9.51
C ALA A 141 -32.47 11.17 -9.55
N THR A 142 -32.42 10.51 -10.72
CA THR A 142 -32.45 9.02 -10.84
C THR A 142 -31.37 8.32 -10.02
N PRO A 143 -31.71 7.62 -8.90
CA PRO A 143 -30.70 7.11 -7.97
C PRO A 143 -30.05 5.80 -8.42
N PHE A 144 -28.79 5.62 -8.03
CA PHE A 144 -28.09 4.35 -8.03
C PHE A 144 -28.80 3.35 -7.08
N SER A 145 -29.45 2.33 -7.66
CA SER A 145 -30.15 1.29 -6.91
C SER A 145 -29.20 0.14 -6.55
N VAL A 146 -28.80 0.07 -5.28
CA VAL A 146 -28.10 -1.11 -4.75
C VAL A 146 -29.09 -2.28 -4.71
N THR A 147 -29.02 -3.16 -5.71
CA THR A 147 -29.67 -4.47 -5.64
C THR A 147 -28.99 -5.28 -4.52
N ALA A 148 -29.77 -5.73 -3.54
CA ALA A 148 -29.30 -6.35 -2.29
C ALA A 148 -28.66 -7.75 -2.45
N SER A 149 -28.07 -8.04 -3.61
CA SER A 149 -27.51 -9.32 -4.03
C SER A 149 -26.13 -9.21 -4.69
N GLU A 150 -25.58 -8.01 -4.90
CA GLU A 150 -24.20 -7.83 -5.40
C GLU A 150 -23.28 -7.34 -4.27
N THR A 151 -22.18 -8.05 -4.05
CA THR A 151 -21.17 -7.67 -3.05
C THR A 151 -20.29 -6.54 -3.60
N HIS A 152 -20.36 -5.37 -2.97
CA HIS A 152 -19.54 -4.20 -3.30
C HIS A 152 -18.40 -4.00 -2.29
N ILE A 153 -17.35 -3.27 -2.67
CA ILE A 153 -16.33 -2.81 -1.72
C ILE A 153 -16.98 -1.95 -0.62
N SER A 154 -16.52 -2.11 0.62
CA SER A 154 -16.91 -1.19 1.70
C SER A 154 -16.48 0.23 1.34
N THR A 155 -17.34 1.23 1.53
CA THR A 155 -17.02 2.67 1.35
C THR A 155 -16.30 3.28 2.55
N TRP A 156 -15.78 2.46 3.46
CA TRP A 156 -15.13 2.87 4.70
C TRP A 156 -13.97 3.86 4.45
N ASN A 157 -13.99 5.01 5.13
CA ASN A 157 -13.07 6.15 4.94
C ASN A 157 -12.99 6.72 3.52
N GLY A 158 -13.79 6.23 2.59
CA GLY A 158 -14.09 6.86 1.30
C GLY A 158 -15.57 7.22 1.24
N GLY A 159 -16.19 7.00 0.09
CA GLY A 159 -17.59 7.36 -0.12
C GLY A 159 -18.16 6.74 -1.38
N GLN A 160 -19.21 7.36 -1.89
CA GLN A 160 -19.96 6.90 -3.06
C GLN A 160 -20.33 8.10 -3.94
N THR A 161 -20.10 7.98 -5.24
CA THR A 161 -20.57 8.91 -6.26
C THR A 161 -21.65 8.24 -7.11
N GLU A 162 -22.23 8.98 -8.05
CA GLU A 162 -23.15 8.41 -9.06
C GLU A 162 -22.47 7.39 -9.99
N LYS A 163 -21.12 7.41 -10.07
CA LYS A 163 -20.32 6.63 -11.02
C LYS A 163 -19.55 5.48 -10.37
N TYR A 164 -19.11 5.64 -9.13
CA TYR A 164 -18.23 4.68 -8.45
C TYR A 164 -18.37 4.71 -6.92
N LEU A 165 -18.11 3.57 -6.29
CA LEU A 165 -17.84 3.46 -4.86
C LEU A 165 -16.33 3.57 -4.64
N TRP A 166 -15.90 4.07 -3.49
CA TRP A 166 -14.47 4.10 -3.15
C TRP A 166 -14.20 3.99 -1.65
N ASN A 167 -13.03 3.45 -1.32
CA ASN A 167 -12.40 3.55 0.00
C ASN A 167 -10.94 3.97 -0.15
N GLN A 168 -10.32 4.31 0.98
CA GLN A 168 -8.91 4.69 1.03
C GLN A 168 -8.27 4.24 2.34
N ALA A 169 -6.96 4.04 2.28
CA ALA A 169 -6.08 4.13 3.44
C ALA A 169 -5.17 5.37 3.28
N LEU A 170 -4.16 5.51 4.13
CA LEU A 170 -3.30 6.70 4.10
C LEU A 170 -2.42 6.78 2.83
N ASN A 171 -2.01 5.63 2.27
CA ASN A 171 -1.19 5.51 1.05
C ASN A 171 -2.00 5.25 -0.23
N GLU A 172 -3.24 4.77 -0.16
CA GLU A 172 -3.94 4.17 -1.32
C GLU A 172 -5.41 4.57 -1.41
N ILE A 173 -5.99 4.39 -2.61
CA ILE A 173 -7.43 4.45 -2.89
C ILE A 173 -7.84 3.22 -3.69
N ASN A 174 -8.92 2.56 -3.27
CA ASN A 174 -9.57 1.50 -4.02
C ASN A 174 -10.91 2.03 -4.55
N ILE A 175 -11.14 1.89 -5.86
CA ILE A 175 -12.34 2.36 -6.55
C ILE A 175 -13.04 1.15 -7.17
N GLU A 176 -14.36 1.05 -6.99
CA GLU A 176 -15.22 0.12 -7.74
C GLU A 176 -16.18 0.94 -8.62
N MET A 177 -16.01 0.84 -9.94
CA MET A 177 -17.00 1.32 -10.91
C MET A 177 -17.79 0.13 -11.46
N PRO A 178 -19.03 -0.12 -10.99
CA PRO A 178 -19.90 -1.10 -11.62
C PRO A 178 -20.35 -0.60 -13.00
N LEU A 179 -20.29 -1.48 -14.00
CA LEU A 179 -20.80 -1.24 -15.34
C LEU A 179 -21.95 -2.21 -15.60
N HIS A 180 -23.14 -1.69 -15.91
CA HIS A 180 -24.41 -2.44 -16.00
C HIS A 180 -24.53 -3.38 -17.22
N THR A 181 -23.40 -3.88 -17.74
CA THR A 181 -23.27 -4.71 -18.95
C THR A 181 -22.04 -5.60 -18.82
N GLU A 182 -22.04 -6.80 -19.41
CA GLU A 182 -20.84 -7.65 -19.44
C GLU A 182 -19.66 -6.90 -20.10
N ILE A 183 -18.55 -6.85 -19.37
CA ILE A 183 -17.29 -6.19 -19.70
C ILE A 183 -16.34 -7.23 -20.32
N LYS A 184 -15.70 -6.88 -21.44
CA LYS A 184 -14.49 -7.56 -21.93
C LYS A 184 -13.26 -6.67 -21.76
N THR A 185 -12.11 -7.25 -21.46
CA THR A 185 -10.85 -6.50 -21.29
C THR A 185 -10.46 -5.69 -22.53
N SER A 186 -10.78 -6.20 -23.73
CA SER A 186 -10.57 -5.50 -25.01
C SER A 186 -11.54 -4.34 -25.27
N GLU A 187 -12.59 -4.20 -24.46
CA GLU A 187 -13.61 -3.16 -24.57
C GLU A 187 -13.42 -2.06 -23.51
N ILE A 188 -12.41 -2.19 -22.64
CA ILE A 188 -12.03 -1.22 -21.60
C ILE A 188 -10.71 -0.54 -21.96
N ASN A 189 -10.63 0.77 -21.76
CA ASN A 189 -9.40 1.55 -21.84
C ASN A 189 -9.32 2.48 -20.63
N VAL A 190 -8.39 2.19 -19.72
CA VAL A 190 -8.12 2.97 -18.50
C VAL A 190 -6.80 3.71 -18.67
N GLN A 191 -6.86 5.04 -18.66
CA GLN A 191 -5.71 5.93 -18.85
C GLN A 191 -5.45 6.68 -17.54
N ILE A 192 -4.41 6.29 -16.81
CA ILE A 192 -4.00 6.93 -15.55
C ILE A 192 -2.72 7.73 -15.78
N THR A 193 -2.74 9.00 -15.37
CA THR A 193 -1.56 9.84 -15.22
C THR A 193 -1.31 10.11 -13.74
N ASN A 194 -0.20 10.76 -13.37
CA ASN A 194 0.03 11.17 -11.98
C ASN A 194 -1.04 12.14 -11.45
N LYS A 195 -1.88 12.76 -12.30
CA LYS A 195 -2.85 13.80 -11.93
C LYS A 195 -4.28 13.56 -12.40
N SER A 196 -4.53 12.55 -13.21
CA SER A 196 -5.84 12.38 -13.84
C SER A 196 -6.12 10.95 -14.24
N ILE A 197 -7.41 10.64 -14.37
CA ILE A 197 -7.91 9.39 -14.93
C ILE A 197 -8.89 9.65 -16.06
N LYS A 198 -8.84 8.81 -17.09
CA LYS A 198 -9.94 8.59 -18.04
C LYS A 198 -10.25 7.10 -18.12
N VAL A 199 -11.53 6.75 -18.15
CA VAL A 199 -12.00 5.39 -18.36
C VAL A 199 -13.05 5.37 -19.46
N TYR A 200 -12.77 4.59 -20.49
CA TYR A 200 -13.67 4.31 -21.59
C TYR A 200 -14.15 2.86 -21.54
N HIS A 201 -15.42 2.65 -21.86
CA HIS A 201 -15.99 1.33 -22.10
C HIS A 201 -16.75 1.34 -23.43
N LYS A 202 -16.40 0.44 -24.36
CA LYS A 202 -16.95 0.38 -25.73
C LYS A 202 -16.85 1.72 -26.46
N ASN A 203 -15.71 2.41 -26.28
CA ASN A 203 -15.39 3.78 -26.72
C ASN A 203 -16.26 4.91 -26.13
N GLU A 204 -17.22 4.59 -25.26
CA GLU A 204 -17.99 5.58 -24.50
C GLU A 204 -17.22 6.00 -23.24
N LEU A 205 -17.14 7.29 -22.94
CA LEU A 205 -16.49 7.80 -21.74
C LEU A 205 -17.36 7.55 -20.50
N LYS A 206 -16.84 6.84 -19.49
CA LYS A 206 -17.56 6.55 -18.24
C LYS A 206 -17.04 7.34 -17.04
N LEU A 207 -15.73 7.61 -17.00
CA LEU A 207 -15.11 8.43 -15.97
C LEU A 207 -14.03 9.31 -16.59
N GLU A 208 -14.04 10.61 -16.27
CA GLU A 208 -12.93 11.53 -16.52
C GLU A 208 -12.81 12.46 -15.33
N GLY A 209 -11.58 12.74 -14.89
CA GLY A 209 -11.33 13.67 -13.80
C GLY A 209 -9.86 13.91 -13.52
N THR A 210 -9.58 15.05 -12.88
CA THR A 210 -8.29 15.35 -12.26
C THR A 210 -8.36 14.93 -10.79
N PHE A 211 -7.35 14.18 -10.33
CA PHE A 211 -7.26 13.70 -8.96
C PHE A 211 -7.11 14.85 -7.96
N TYR A 212 -7.53 14.64 -6.71
CA TYR A 212 -7.37 15.61 -5.62
C TYR A 212 -5.88 15.89 -5.31
N GLU A 213 -5.01 14.88 -5.36
CA GLU A 213 -3.55 15.06 -5.29
C GLU A 213 -2.82 14.13 -6.27
N GLU A 214 -1.48 14.15 -6.29
CA GLU A 214 -0.72 13.28 -7.19
C GLU A 214 -0.73 11.80 -6.76
N VAL A 215 -0.87 10.91 -7.74
CA VAL A 215 -0.67 9.45 -7.60
C VAL A 215 0.66 9.02 -8.23
N ASN A 216 1.21 7.90 -7.77
CA ASN A 216 2.31 7.22 -8.46
C ASN A 216 1.73 6.29 -9.54
N LYS A 217 1.62 6.78 -10.78
CA LYS A 217 1.02 6.02 -11.90
C LYS A 217 1.68 4.67 -12.19
N GLN A 218 2.91 4.43 -11.72
CA GLN A 218 3.65 3.18 -11.97
C GLN A 218 3.18 2.04 -11.04
N GLU A 219 2.62 2.38 -9.87
CA GLU A 219 2.07 1.43 -8.89
C GLU A 219 0.52 1.39 -8.95
N CYS A 220 -0.09 2.26 -9.76
CA CYS A 220 -1.54 2.25 -10.00
C CYS A 220 -1.92 1.08 -10.92
N MET A 221 -2.99 0.37 -10.58
CA MET A 221 -3.44 -0.84 -11.29
C MET A 221 -4.95 -0.82 -11.52
N TRP A 222 -5.44 -1.65 -12.43
CA TRP A 222 -6.87 -1.90 -12.60
C TRP A 222 -7.13 -3.35 -13.02
N ASN A 223 -8.29 -3.87 -12.65
CA ASN A 223 -8.75 -5.20 -13.03
C ASN A 223 -10.28 -5.22 -13.21
N ILE A 224 -10.78 -6.26 -13.86
CA ILE A 224 -12.22 -6.51 -14.02
C ILE A 224 -12.62 -7.62 -13.04
N GLU A 225 -13.71 -7.43 -12.31
CA GLU A 225 -14.29 -8.39 -11.36
C GLU A 225 -15.71 -8.76 -11.79
N ASP A 226 -16.07 -10.04 -11.66
CA ASP A 226 -17.34 -10.67 -12.09
C ASP A 226 -17.80 -10.34 -13.53
N LYS A 227 -16.88 -9.89 -14.40
CA LYS A 227 -17.16 -9.25 -15.70
C LYS A 227 -18.16 -8.08 -15.65
N LYS A 228 -18.41 -7.49 -14.48
CA LYS A 228 -19.40 -6.43 -14.25
C LYS A 228 -18.82 -5.19 -13.57
N LYS A 229 -17.70 -5.34 -12.89
CA LYS A 229 -17.09 -4.30 -12.05
C LYS A 229 -15.70 -4.00 -12.57
N LEU A 230 -15.36 -2.71 -12.68
CA LEU A 230 -13.99 -2.28 -12.88
C LEU A 230 -13.44 -1.84 -11.53
N ILE A 231 -12.42 -2.54 -11.06
CA ILE A 231 -11.68 -2.21 -9.84
C ILE A 231 -10.44 -1.42 -10.25
N ILE A 232 -10.16 -0.31 -9.56
CA ILE A 232 -9.00 0.55 -9.81
C ILE A 232 -8.30 0.82 -8.49
N PHE A 233 -7.00 0.53 -8.43
CA PHE A 233 -6.10 0.80 -7.31
C PHE A 233 -5.21 2.00 -7.64
N LEU A 234 -5.17 2.98 -6.76
CA LEU A 234 -4.33 4.17 -6.88
C LEU A 234 -3.40 4.31 -5.67
N GLU A 235 -2.09 4.18 -5.87
CA GLU A 235 -1.08 4.52 -4.85
C GLU A 235 -0.86 6.05 -4.86
N LYS A 236 -1.13 6.71 -3.74
CA LYS A 236 -0.93 8.15 -3.54
C LYS A 236 0.56 8.46 -3.48
N LYS A 237 0.96 9.59 -4.07
CA LYS A 237 2.36 10.06 -4.01
C LYS A 237 2.76 10.58 -2.62
N ARG A 238 1.77 10.91 -1.77
CA ARG A 238 1.94 11.37 -0.39
C ARG A 238 0.98 10.61 0.52
N GLU A 239 1.42 10.33 1.74
CA GLU A 239 0.57 9.77 2.79
C GLU A 239 -0.41 10.84 3.31
N ASN A 240 -1.66 10.82 2.84
CA ASN A 240 -2.74 11.72 3.31
C ASN A 240 -4.14 11.16 3.06
N TRP A 241 -5.12 11.68 3.80
CA TRP A 241 -6.54 11.46 3.53
C TRP A 241 -7.02 12.44 2.45
N TRP A 242 -7.79 11.94 1.48
CA TRP A 242 -8.39 12.74 0.42
C TRP A 242 -9.89 12.91 0.70
N PRO A 243 -10.49 14.10 0.50
CA PRO A 243 -11.93 14.29 0.66
C PRO A 243 -12.72 13.71 -0.52
N CYS A 244 -12.15 13.71 -1.72
CA CYS A 244 -12.72 13.09 -2.91
C CYS A 244 -11.59 12.42 -3.74
N VAL A 245 -11.93 11.50 -4.64
CA VAL A 245 -10.94 10.93 -5.57
C VAL A 245 -10.64 11.92 -6.69
N ILE A 246 -11.69 12.50 -7.28
CA ILE A 246 -11.64 13.49 -8.37
C ILE A 246 -12.12 14.83 -7.84
N MET A 247 -11.41 15.92 -8.16
CA MET A 247 -11.81 17.27 -7.76
C MET A 247 -13.19 17.63 -8.32
N GLY A 248 -14.12 18.00 -7.44
CA GLY A 248 -15.51 18.34 -7.79
C GLY A 248 -16.52 17.21 -7.63
N ASP A 249 -16.10 15.96 -7.40
CA ASP A 249 -16.99 14.91 -6.88
C ASP A 249 -17.31 15.17 -5.38
N PRO A 250 -18.41 14.60 -4.83
CA PRO A 250 -18.79 14.80 -3.43
C PRO A 250 -17.68 14.50 -2.42
N GLU A 251 -17.38 15.49 -1.57
CA GLU A 251 -16.34 15.40 -0.55
C GLU A 251 -16.82 14.76 0.76
N ILE A 252 -15.96 13.93 1.36
CA ILE A 252 -16.14 13.40 2.71
C ILE A 252 -15.38 14.26 3.73
N ASP A 253 -15.90 14.33 4.95
CA ASP A 253 -15.23 15.01 6.05
C ASP A 253 -14.02 14.20 6.53
N THR A 254 -12.83 14.55 6.01
CA THR A 254 -11.57 13.89 6.36
C THR A 254 -11.17 14.04 7.82
N SER A 255 -11.80 14.95 8.59
CA SER A 255 -11.58 15.06 10.04
C SER A 255 -12.32 13.97 10.85
N LYS A 256 -13.33 13.32 10.25
CA LYS A 256 -14.13 12.23 10.86
C LYS A 256 -13.68 10.83 10.44
N ILE A 257 -12.57 10.70 9.72
CA ILE A 257 -12.06 9.42 9.21
C ILE A 257 -11.60 8.51 10.37
N GLU A 258 -12.27 7.38 10.54
CA GLU A 258 -11.97 6.42 11.62
C GLU A 258 -10.86 5.45 11.21
N SER A 259 -9.74 5.48 11.93
CA SER A 259 -8.57 4.63 11.63
C SER A 259 -8.74 3.14 11.99
N LYS A 260 -9.96 2.71 12.37
CA LYS A 260 -10.26 1.39 12.93
C LYS A 260 -11.66 0.93 12.48
N LYS A 261 -11.75 -0.04 11.57
CA LYS A 261 -13.03 -0.69 11.23
C LYS A 261 -13.57 -1.49 12.41
N ASN A 262 -14.87 -1.41 12.66
CA ASN A 262 -15.56 -2.33 13.57
C ASN A 262 -15.94 -3.62 12.83
N LEU A 263 -16.17 -4.70 13.56
CA LEU A 263 -16.57 -5.98 12.97
C LEU A 263 -17.91 -5.89 12.22
N THR A 264 -18.80 -4.97 12.61
CA THR A 264 -20.07 -4.68 11.95
C THR A 264 -19.94 -4.11 10.54
N ASP A 265 -18.77 -3.56 10.19
CA ASP A 265 -18.58 -2.69 9.03
C ASP A 265 -18.02 -3.46 7.80
N PHE A 266 -17.94 -4.78 7.95
CA PHE A 266 -17.67 -5.76 6.89
C PHE A 266 -18.98 -6.44 6.48
N ASP A 267 -19.02 -7.02 5.28
CA ASP A 267 -20.14 -7.86 4.82
C ASP A 267 -20.30 -9.15 5.65
N GLU A 268 -21.48 -9.78 5.64
CA GLU A 268 -21.77 -10.95 6.49
C GLU A 268 -20.82 -12.14 6.25
N LYS A 269 -20.30 -12.31 5.03
CA LYS A 269 -19.36 -13.39 4.69
C LYS A 269 -18.00 -13.12 5.34
N THR A 270 -17.44 -11.93 5.14
CA THR A 270 -16.18 -11.51 5.80
C THR A 270 -16.34 -11.45 7.33
N GLN A 271 -17.49 -11.01 7.85
CA GLN A 271 -17.81 -11.13 9.28
C GLN A 271 -17.78 -12.58 9.76
N GLY A 272 -18.35 -13.50 8.98
CA GLY A 272 -18.35 -14.93 9.26
C GLY A 272 -16.94 -15.54 9.28
N GLU A 273 -16.07 -15.12 8.35
CA GLU A 273 -14.67 -15.54 8.27
C GLU A 273 -13.85 -14.99 9.46
N ILE A 274 -13.99 -13.71 9.80
CA ILE A 274 -13.34 -13.10 10.97
C ILE A 274 -13.84 -13.74 12.28
N ARG A 275 -15.14 -14.01 12.42
CA ARG A 275 -15.71 -14.71 13.59
C ARG A 275 -15.18 -16.14 13.72
N LYS A 276 -15.04 -16.89 12.61
CA LYS A 276 -14.43 -18.24 12.61
C LYS A 276 -12.97 -18.20 13.03
N PHE A 277 -12.19 -17.24 12.52
CA PHE A 277 -10.80 -17.03 12.91
C PHE A 277 -10.66 -16.73 14.42
N LEU A 278 -11.44 -15.76 14.93
CA LEU A 278 -11.47 -15.40 16.35
C LEU A 278 -11.94 -16.54 17.27
N HIS A 279 -12.76 -17.46 16.77
CA HIS A 279 -13.18 -18.66 17.51
C HIS A 279 -12.10 -19.75 17.49
N GLN A 280 -11.40 -19.96 16.36
CA GLN A 280 -10.26 -20.88 16.30
C GLN A 280 -9.08 -20.45 17.17
N GLN A 281 -8.96 -19.17 17.49
CA GLN A 281 -7.92 -18.62 18.38
C GLN A 281 -8.26 -18.76 19.89
N LYS A 282 -9.40 -19.37 20.25
CA LYS A 282 -9.88 -19.57 21.63
C LYS A 282 -10.07 -21.05 22.02
N MET A 283 -9.66 -21.97 21.15
CA MET A 283 -9.64 -23.43 21.36
C MET A 283 -8.18 -23.91 21.33
#